data_AF-A0A1R1I1Z4-F1
#
_entry.id   AF-A0A1R1I1Z4-F1
#
_cell.length_a   1.000
_cell.length_b   1.000
_cell.length_c   1.000
_cell.angle_alpha   90.00
_cell.angle_beta   90.00
_cell.angle_gamma   90.00
#
_symmetry.space_group_name_H-M   'P 1'
#
loop_
_entity.id
_entity.type
_entity.pdbx_description
1 polymer ?
#
loop_
_entity_poly.entity_id
_entity_poly.type
_entity_poly.pdbx_seq_one_letter_code
_entity_poly.pdbx_strand_id
1 'polypeptide(L)'
;MPHQGEDESDAGGLLAGFKASIGSRDWTVETLLSQMRKGRIDLDPSFQRRNAWLDNRKSKLLESIMLGFPIPQIVLAEKRDAPGYFFVLDGKQRLLALRQFFADPDDPRDAHFVPLRLTGLEVLTELNRKDVDSLAESYPEWLARIENHSIRTVALSDWSSENLLLSLFLRLNTGSVALSPQELRQALIPGEFVKWLDQASGDLQGLRRLLNNEHPDRRMIDAELLLRHLSFASSPYRYSGNLKVFLDETSRFFNQNWEKHVDLATQEASDYNEALNTGLEMWGTSFARKWVPDPARGAARFERALNRALLDVQAYSLKFPNVRSAVQADPYGVLDRFKSACESDTFVRSISTTTKTAEAFITRHRVWSQVLSESVQAGYPMPEPLKRS
;
A
#
# COMPACT_ATOMS: atom_id res chain seq x y z
N MET A 1 -7.95 -11.42 10.56
CA MET A 1 -6.55 -11.00 10.72
C MET A 1 -6.54 -9.93 11.80
N PRO A 2 -5.71 -10.02 12.84
CA PRO A 2 -5.50 -8.86 13.70
C PRO A 2 -4.98 -7.68 12.86
N HIS A 3 -5.46 -6.47 13.13
CA HIS A 3 -5.05 -5.28 12.39
C HIS A 3 -3.62 -4.88 12.80
N GLN A 4 -2.63 -5.27 11.98
CA GLN A 4 -1.20 -5.01 12.23
C GLN A 4 -0.62 -3.88 11.37
N GLY A 5 -1.40 -3.38 10.42
CA GLY A 5 -1.12 -2.18 9.63
C GLY A 5 -1.82 -0.95 10.20
N GLU A 6 -1.65 0.18 9.52
CA GLU A 6 -2.36 1.43 9.84
C GLU A 6 -3.89 1.23 9.77
N ASP A 7 -4.65 1.87 10.66
CA ASP A 7 -6.13 1.83 10.66
C ASP A 7 -6.79 3.14 11.12
N GLU A 8 -8.13 3.14 11.17
CA GLU A 8 -8.94 4.29 11.59
C GLU A 8 -8.56 4.85 12.96
N SER A 9 -8.10 4.00 13.89
CA SER A 9 -7.70 4.47 15.23
C SER A 9 -6.44 5.32 15.20
N ASP A 10 -5.57 5.14 14.19
CA ASP A 10 -4.37 5.96 14.00
C ASP A 10 -4.71 7.39 13.51
N ALA A 11 -5.90 7.58 12.94
CA ALA A 11 -6.45 8.91 12.62
C ALA A 11 -7.20 9.54 13.83
N GLY A 12 -7.42 8.76 14.89
CA GLY A 12 -8.24 9.07 16.05
C GLY A 12 -7.57 9.98 17.06
N GLY A 13 -7.42 11.26 16.71
CA GLY A 13 -6.97 12.28 17.64
C GLY A 13 -6.76 13.57 16.90
N LEU A 14 -7.85 14.31 16.62
CA LEU A 14 -7.93 15.71 16.18
C LEU A 14 -9.32 15.99 15.55
N LEU A 15 -10.42 15.57 16.19
CA LEU A 15 -11.77 15.86 15.67
C LEU A 15 -12.31 17.26 16.05
N ALA A 16 -11.53 18.08 16.76
CA ALA A 16 -11.91 19.43 17.15
C ALA A 16 -11.41 20.46 16.12
N GLY A 17 -12.32 21.24 15.52
CA GLY A 17 -11.97 22.34 14.59
C GLY A 17 -12.12 22.02 13.09
N PHE A 18 -12.95 21.04 12.71
CA PHE A 18 -13.10 20.66 11.31
C PHE A 18 -13.72 21.71 10.41
N LYS A 19 -13.03 21.96 9.30
CA LYS A 19 -13.56 22.64 8.12
C LYS A 19 -13.15 21.86 6.88
N ALA A 20 -14.13 21.57 6.01
CA ALA A 20 -13.96 21.16 4.62
C ALA A 20 -15.23 21.57 3.86
N SER A 21 -15.06 22.05 2.64
CA SER A 21 -16.13 22.40 1.72
C SER A 21 -16.38 21.20 0.81
N ILE A 22 -17.65 20.87 0.56
CA ILE A 22 -18.04 19.77 -0.32
C ILE A 22 -18.84 20.34 -1.49
N GLY A 23 -18.34 20.17 -2.72
CA GLY A 23 -19.04 20.55 -3.93
C GLY A 23 -19.37 19.34 -4.81
N SER A 24 -20.58 19.30 -5.38
CA SER A 24 -20.86 18.39 -6.50
C SER A 24 -20.24 18.94 -7.78
N ARG A 25 -19.59 18.06 -8.53
CA ARG A 25 -18.93 18.33 -9.81
C ARG A 25 -19.20 17.19 -10.79
N ASP A 26 -20.46 16.85 -10.98
CA ASP A 26 -20.87 15.77 -11.87
C ASP A 26 -20.36 16.05 -13.30
N TRP A 27 -19.58 15.13 -13.83
CA TRP A 27 -18.91 15.25 -15.12
C TRP A 27 -19.24 14.05 -15.99
N THR A 28 -19.35 14.28 -17.30
CA THR A 28 -19.43 13.19 -18.28
C THR A 28 -18.13 12.40 -18.31
N VAL A 29 -18.17 11.16 -18.79
CA VAL A 29 -16.96 10.35 -19.01
C VAL A 29 -15.96 11.11 -19.89
N GLU A 30 -16.42 11.73 -20.98
CA GLU A 30 -15.57 12.54 -21.86
C GLU A 30 -14.89 13.69 -21.09
N THR A 31 -15.64 14.39 -20.25
CA THR A 31 -15.09 15.48 -19.44
C THR A 31 -14.04 14.95 -18.45
N LEU A 32 -14.32 13.84 -17.77
CA LEU A 32 -13.37 13.19 -16.86
C LEU A 32 -12.07 12.79 -17.58
N LEU A 33 -12.18 12.16 -18.76
CA LEU A 33 -11.03 11.82 -19.62
C LEU A 33 -10.21 13.07 -19.96
N SER A 34 -10.88 14.15 -20.38
CA SER A 34 -10.23 15.43 -20.68
C SER A 34 -9.49 16.01 -19.48
N GLN A 35 -10.08 15.99 -18.27
CA GLN A 35 -9.42 16.48 -17.06
C GLN A 35 -8.19 15.63 -16.69
N MET A 36 -8.24 14.31 -16.91
CA MET A 36 -7.12 13.40 -16.67
C MET A 36 -5.97 13.62 -17.67
N ARG A 37 -6.27 13.77 -18.96
CA ARG A 37 -5.27 14.10 -20.00
C ARG A 37 -4.64 15.48 -19.80
N LYS A 38 -5.42 16.46 -19.32
CA LYS A 38 -4.89 17.77 -18.90
C LYS A 38 -4.08 17.71 -17.60
N GLY A 39 -4.01 16.56 -16.93
CA GLY A 39 -3.30 16.39 -15.66
C GLY A 39 -3.95 17.10 -14.47
N ARG A 40 -5.21 17.52 -14.59
CA ARG A 40 -5.97 18.18 -13.53
C ARG A 40 -6.53 17.17 -12.54
N ILE A 41 -6.94 15.99 -13.01
CA ILE A 41 -7.19 14.84 -12.14
C ILE A 41 -5.95 13.97 -12.19
N ASP A 42 -5.24 13.93 -11.07
CA ASP A 42 -4.00 13.19 -10.96
C ASP A 42 -4.27 11.73 -10.59
N LEU A 43 -3.94 10.84 -11.52
CA LEU A 43 -4.03 9.39 -11.33
C LEU A 43 -2.67 8.74 -11.00
N ASP A 44 -1.59 9.53 -10.84
CA ASP A 44 -0.17 9.14 -10.71
C ASP A 44 0.29 8.03 -11.67
N PRO A 45 1.23 8.28 -12.61
CA PRO A 45 1.76 7.28 -13.54
C PRO A 45 2.25 5.98 -12.87
N SER A 46 2.82 6.07 -11.66
CA SER A 46 3.31 4.90 -10.91
C SER A 46 2.19 3.89 -10.58
N PHE A 47 0.95 4.35 -10.42
CA PHE A 47 -0.18 3.49 -10.09
C PHE A 47 -0.64 2.59 -11.24
N GLN A 48 -0.20 2.83 -12.48
CA GLN A 48 -0.49 1.94 -13.61
C GLN A 48 0.14 0.55 -13.41
N ARG A 49 1.31 0.47 -12.74
CA ARG A 49 1.95 -0.80 -12.35
C ARG A 49 1.10 -1.62 -11.38
N ARG A 50 0.21 -0.95 -10.65
CA ARG A 50 -0.58 -1.50 -9.54
C ARG A 50 -2.08 -1.59 -9.84
N ASN A 51 -2.49 -1.43 -11.10
CA ASN A 51 -3.90 -1.45 -11.51
C ASN A 51 -4.61 -2.70 -10.95
N ALA A 52 -5.54 -2.53 -10.01
CA ALA A 52 -6.07 -3.61 -9.19
C ALA A 52 -7.19 -4.39 -9.89
N TRP A 53 -7.88 -3.77 -10.86
CA TRP A 53 -8.96 -4.42 -11.59
C TRP A 53 -8.43 -5.26 -12.75
N LEU A 54 -8.95 -6.49 -12.85
CA LEU A 54 -8.82 -7.33 -14.04
C LEU A 54 -9.75 -6.82 -15.14
N ASP A 55 -9.45 -7.16 -16.39
CA ASP A 55 -10.16 -6.63 -17.57
C ASP A 55 -11.66 -7.00 -17.59
N ASN A 56 -12.03 -8.14 -17.03
CA ASN A 56 -13.44 -8.50 -16.83
C ASN A 56 -14.19 -7.47 -15.96
N ARG A 57 -13.58 -7.04 -14.85
CA ARG A 57 -14.21 -6.07 -13.94
C ARG A 57 -14.32 -4.68 -14.57
N LYS A 58 -13.31 -4.29 -15.37
CA LYS A 58 -13.35 -3.05 -16.16
C LYS A 58 -14.46 -3.10 -17.21
N SER A 59 -14.61 -4.25 -17.89
CA SER A 59 -15.66 -4.49 -18.88
C SER A 59 -17.07 -4.40 -18.28
N LYS A 60 -17.29 -4.98 -17.08
CA LYS A 60 -18.57 -4.86 -16.36
C LYS A 60 -18.93 -3.43 -15.97
N LEU A 61 -17.93 -2.58 -15.66
CA LEU A 61 -18.17 -1.15 -15.44
C LEU A 61 -18.66 -0.48 -16.73
N LEU A 62 -18.00 -0.75 -17.85
CA LEU A 62 -18.39 -0.21 -19.16
C LEU A 62 -19.80 -0.68 -19.57
N GLU A 63 -20.12 -1.95 -19.32
CA GLU A 63 -21.47 -2.50 -19.52
C GLU A 63 -22.52 -1.76 -18.70
N SER A 64 -22.23 -1.53 -17.41
CA SER A 64 -23.12 -0.79 -16.51
C SER A 64 -23.37 0.63 -17.02
N ILE A 65 -22.33 1.30 -17.51
CA ILE A 65 -22.40 2.65 -18.09
C ILE A 65 -23.25 2.65 -19.37
N MET A 66 -23.00 1.72 -20.29
CA MET A 66 -23.76 1.58 -21.54
C MET A 66 -25.25 1.33 -21.29
N LEU A 67 -25.56 0.52 -20.28
CA LEU A 67 -26.93 0.20 -19.87
C LEU A 67 -27.59 1.31 -19.03
N GLY A 68 -26.85 2.35 -18.65
CA GLY A 68 -27.37 3.45 -17.83
C GLY A 68 -27.61 3.08 -16.36
N PHE A 69 -26.94 2.04 -15.86
CA PHE A 69 -27.03 1.66 -14.46
C PHE A 69 -26.27 2.64 -13.56
N PRO A 70 -26.76 2.87 -12.33
CA PRO A 70 -26.07 3.74 -11.39
C PRO A 70 -24.72 3.13 -11.01
N ILE A 71 -23.65 3.91 -11.19
CA ILE A 71 -22.32 3.55 -10.70
C ILE A 71 -22.00 4.35 -9.43
N PRO A 72 -21.17 3.82 -8.51
CA PRO A 72 -20.83 4.57 -7.32
C PRO A 72 -19.97 5.80 -7.66
N GLN A 73 -20.14 6.87 -6.89
CA GLN A 73 -19.58 8.19 -7.15
C GLN A 73 -18.05 8.23 -7.16
N ILE A 74 -17.47 9.22 -7.84
CA ILE A 74 -16.06 9.58 -7.71
C ILE A 74 -15.91 10.58 -6.57
N VAL A 75 -14.88 10.41 -5.73
CA VAL A 75 -14.55 11.37 -4.68
C VAL A 75 -13.17 11.93 -4.95
N LEU A 76 -13.10 13.25 -5.08
CA LEU A 76 -11.89 14.01 -5.35
C LEU A 76 -11.54 14.90 -4.15
N ALA A 77 -10.25 15.13 -3.94
CA ALA A 77 -9.75 16.17 -3.05
C ALA A 77 -8.98 17.21 -3.87
N GLU A 78 -9.35 18.47 -3.76
CA GLU A 78 -8.64 19.58 -4.39
C GLU A 78 -7.28 19.78 -3.73
N LYS A 79 -6.23 19.96 -4.54
CA LYS A 79 -4.87 20.22 -4.08
C LYS A 79 -4.82 21.61 -3.43
N ARG A 80 -4.26 21.71 -2.22
CA ARG A 80 -4.19 22.98 -1.48
C ARG A 80 -3.35 24.05 -2.18
N ASP A 81 -2.31 23.62 -2.86
CA ASP A 81 -1.32 24.42 -3.57
C ASP A 81 -1.66 24.64 -5.06
N ALA A 82 -2.68 23.97 -5.57
CA ALA A 82 -3.09 24.06 -6.98
C ALA A 82 -4.62 23.95 -7.13
N PRO A 83 -5.37 25.06 -6.94
CA PRO A 83 -6.81 25.10 -7.19
C PRO A 83 -7.17 24.61 -8.59
N GLY A 84 -8.23 23.82 -8.72
CA GLY A 84 -8.63 23.15 -9.96
C GLY A 84 -7.85 21.87 -10.29
N TYR A 85 -6.87 21.49 -9.46
CA TYR A 85 -6.21 20.19 -9.53
C TYR A 85 -6.69 19.29 -8.40
N PHE A 86 -6.80 17.99 -8.66
CA PHE A 86 -7.45 17.03 -7.78
C PHE A 86 -6.61 15.76 -7.59
N PHE A 87 -6.60 15.28 -6.36
CA PHE A 87 -6.28 13.89 -6.02
C PHE A 87 -7.56 13.06 -6.03
N VAL A 88 -7.46 11.80 -6.48
CA VAL A 88 -8.58 10.86 -6.42
C VAL A 88 -8.57 10.16 -5.06
N LEU A 89 -9.60 10.38 -4.25
CA LEU A 89 -9.80 9.67 -2.98
C LEU A 89 -10.51 8.34 -3.22
N ASP A 90 -11.62 8.35 -3.96
CA ASP A 90 -12.35 7.12 -4.35
C ASP A 90 -12.67 7.12 -5.84
N GLY A 91 -12.70 5.93 -6.43
CA GLY A 91 -13.02 5.73 -7.84
C GLY A 91 -11.82 5.68 -8.79
N LYS A 92 -10.60 5.62 -8.26
CA LYS A 92 -9.35 5.47 -9.04
C LYS A 92 -9.43 4.34 -10.06
N GLN A 93 -9.89 3.15 -9.65
CA GLN A 93 -10.00 2.00 -10.55
C GLN A 93 -11.06 2.19 -11.65
N ARG A 94 -12.15 2.93 -11.35
CA ARG A 94 -13.17 3.29 -12.36
C ARG A 94 -12.59 4.26 -13.38
N LEU A 95 -11.89 5.30 -12.93
CA LEU A 95 -11.24 6.27 -13.79
C LEU A 95 -10.14 5.63 -14.66
N LEU A 96 -9.32 4.74 -14.09
CA LEU A 96 -8.33 3.97 -14.86
C LEU A 96 -8.98 3.04 -15.90
N ALA A 97 -10.11 2.40 -15.57
CA ALA A 97 -10.83 1.55 -16.52
C ALA A 97 -11.35 2.37 -17.72
N LEU A 98 -11.97 3.53 -17.45
CA LEU A 98 -12.44 4.44 -18.50
C LEU A 98 -11.27 4.95 -19.34
N ARG A 99 -10.21 5.41 -18.69
CA ARG A 99 -9.02 5.93 -19.36
C ARG A 99 -8.31 4.88 -20.22
N GLN A 100 -8.23 3.64 -19.76
CA GLN A 100 -7.63 2.54 -20.52
C GLN A 100 -8.49 2.17 -21.75
N PHE A 101 -9.82 2.21 -21.63
CA PHE A 101 -10.71 1.91 -22.76
C PHE A 101 -10.61 2.97 -23.86
N PHE A 102 -10.54 4.25 -23.47
CA PHE A 102 -10.35 5.38 -24.39
C PHE A 102 -8.87 5.78 -24.53
N ALA A 103 -7.92 4.86 -24.32
CA ALA A 103 -6.51 5.22 -24.40
C ALA A 103 -6.16 5.73 -25.80
N ASP A 104 -5.59 6.93 -25.88
CA ASP A 104 -5.13 7.54 -27.13
C ASP A 104 -3.63 7.29 -27.27
N PRO A 105 -3.16 6.49 -28.26
CA PRO A 105 -1.73 6.23 -28.47
C PRO A 105 -0.91 7.51 -28.72
N ASP A 106 -1.54 8.57 -29.24
CA ASP A 106 -0.88 9.84 -29.56
C ASP A 106 -0.80 10.79 -28.34
N ASP A 107 -1.55 10.53 -27.26
CA ASP A 107 -1.41 11.27 -26.01
C ASP A 107 -0.26 10.68 -25.17
N PRO A 108 0.80 11.46 -24.85
CA PRO A 108 1.94 10.97 -24.07
C PRO A 108 1.56 10.36 -22.72
N ARG A 109 0.44 10.80 -22.13
CA ARG A 109 -0.03 10.28 -20.85
C ARG A 109 -0.80 8.97 -20.99
N ASP A 110 -1.28 8.65 -22.19
CA ASP A 110 -2.01 7.42 -22.50
C ASP A 110 -1.15 6.38 -23.23
N ALA A 111 0.03 6.75 -23.76
CA ALA A 111 0.97 5.90 -24.50
C ALA A 111 1.34 4.55 -23.86
N HIS A 112 1.19 4.40 -22.55
CA HIS A 112 1.50 3.17 -21.80
C HIS A 112 0.30 2.25 -21.60
N PHE A 113 -0.91 2.68 -21.95
CA PHE A 113 -2.10 1.84 -21.83
C PHE A 113 -2.18 0.89 -23.02
N VAL A 114 -2.35 -0.40 -22.71
CA VAL A 114 -2.82 -1.38 -23.68
C VAL A 114 -4.34 -1.19 -23.83
N PRO A 115 -4.84 -0.95 -25.06
CA PRO A 115 -6.28 -0.79 -25.31
C PRO A 115 -7.09 -1.94 -24.72
N LEU A 116 -8.11 -1.60 -23.93
CA LEU A 116 -8.97 -2.59 -23.30
C LEU A 116 -9.93 -3.18 -24.33
N ARG A 117 -9.92 -4.51 -24.46
CA ARG A 117 -10.96 -5.26 -25.16
C ARG A 117 -12.00 -5.78 -24.18
N LEU A 118 -13.27 -5.50 -24.46
CA LEU A 118 -14.38 -5.90 -23.61
C LEU A 118 -14.43 -7.42 -23.44
N THR A 119 -14.64 -7.90 -22.22
CA THR A 119 -14.66 -9.34 -21.93
C THR A 119 -15.57 -9.69 -20.75
N GLY A 120 -16.28 -10.81 -20.88
CA GLY A 120 -17.21 -11.31 -19.88
C GLY A 120 -18.40 -10.39 -19.61
N LEU A 121 -18.87 -9.72 -20.66
CA LEU A 121 -20.18 -9.07 -20.70
C LEU A 121 -21.28 -10.13 -20.69
N GLU A 122 -22.31 -9.91 -19.88
CA GLU A 122 -23.40 -10.88 -19.66
C GLU A 122 -24.70 -10.45 -20.38
N VAL A 123 -24.91 -9.14 -20.54
CA VAL A 123 -26.09 -8.56 -21.19
C VAL A 123 -25.73 -8.16 -22.62
N LEU A 124 -24.66 -7.39 -22.80
CA LEU A 124 -24.20 -6.90 -24.11
C LEU A 124 -23.15 -7.85 -24.70
N THR A 125 -23.53 -9.13 -24.82
CA THR A 125 -22.60 -10.22 -25.17
C THR A 125 -21.93 -10.03 -26.54
N GLU A 126 -22.60 -9.36 -27.47
CA GLU A 126 -22.16 -9.01 -28.82
C GLU A 126 -20.99 -8.01 -28.84
N LEU A 127 -20.83 -7.24 -27.76
CA LEU A 127 -19.73 -6.30 -27.59
C LEU A 127 -18.47 -6.97 -27.02
N ASN A 128 -18.53 -8.25 -26.64
CA ASN A 128 -17.32 -8.95 -26.22
C ASN A 128 -16.27 -8.97 -27.33
N ARG A 129 -15.01 -8.81 -26.93
CA ARG A 129 -13.79 -8.68 -27.76
C ARG A 129 -13.70 -7.39 -28.59
N LYS A 130 -14.65 -6.48 -28.44
CA LYS A 130 -14.60 -5.16 -29.09
C LYS A 130 -13.79 -4.19 -28.25
N ASP A 131 -13.01 -3.35 -28.92
CA ASP A 131 -12.30 -2.20 -28.38
C ASP A 131 -13.00 -0.90 -28.79
N VAL A 132 -12.46 0.25 -28.37
CA VAL A 132 -13.05 1.58 -28.64
C VAL A 132 -13.22 1.84 -30.14
N ASP A 133 -12.24 1.47 -30.96
CA ASP A 133 -12.27 1.65 -32.41
C ASP A 133 -13.36 0.78 -33.04
N SER A 134 -13.46 -0.48 -32.62
CA SER A 134 -14.54 -1.38 -33.05
C SER A 134 -15.92 -0.82 -32.69
N LEU A 135 -16.05 -0.17 -31.53
CA LEU A 135 -17.30 0.48 -31.13
C LEU A 135 -17.58 1.72 -31.99
N ALA A 136 -16.58 2.56 -32.26
CA ALA A 136 -16.74 3.74 -33.09
C ALA A 136 -17.22 3.39 -34.50
N GLU A 137 -16.71 2.30 -35.08
CA GLU A 137 -17.04 1.87 -36.43
C GLU A 137 -18.39 1.14 -36.50
N SER A 138 -18.65 0.19 -35.59
CA SER A 138 -19.77 -0.75 -35.70
C SER A 138 -20.94 -0.46 -34.74
N TYR A 139 -20.71 0.31 -33.68
CA TYR A 139 -21.63 0.52 -32.56
C TYR A 139 -21.58 1.96 -32.00
N PRO A 140 -21.65 3.00 -32.85
CA PRO A 140 -21.43 4.40 -32.43
C PRO A 140 -22.43 4.87 -31.36
N GLU A 141 -23.63 4.30 -31.33
CA GLU A 141 -24.64 4.58 -30.31
C GLU A 141 -24.21 4.14 -28.91
N TRP A 142 -23.50 3.02 -28.78
CA TRP A 142 -22.98 2.54 -27.50
C TRP A 142 -21.79 3.38 -27.05
N LEU A 143 -20.92 3.77 -27.97
CA LEU A 143 -19.81 4.67 -27.69
C LEU A 143 -20.32 6.02 -27.15
N ALA A 144 -21.27 6.63 -27.86
CA ALA A 144 -21.87 7.90 -27.46
C ALA A 144 -22.55 7.83 -26.09
N ARG A 145 -23.16 6.69 -25.73
CA ARG A 145 -23.71 6.48 -24.38
C ARG A 145 -22.65 6.49 -23.31
N ILE A 146 -21.48 5.91 -23.57
CA ILE A 146 -20.37 5.90 -22.61
C ILE A 146 -19.84 7.33 -22.43
N GLU A 147 -19.50 8.01 -23.52
CA GLU A 147 -18.92 9.36 -23.49
C GLU A 147 -19.80 10.37 -22.76
N ASN A 148 -21.12 10.31 -23.01
CA ASN A 148 -22.11 11.21 -22.43
C ASN A 148 -22.63 10.77 -21.06
N HIS A 149 -22.24 9.61 -20.55
CA HIS A 149 -22.67 9.17 -19.23
C HIS A 149 -22.11 10.09 -18.14
N SER A 150 -22.99 10.72 -17.35
CA SER A 150 -22.58 11.56 -16.22
C SER A 150 -22.28 10.70 -15.00
N ILE A 151 -21.08 10.84 -14.44
CA ILE A 151 -20.68 10.15 -13.22
C ILE A 151 -20.76 11.13 -12.06
N ARG A 152 -21.58 10.77 -11.05
CA ARG A 152 -21.68 11.55 -9.82
C ARG A 152 -20.28 11.74 -9.23
N THR A 153 -19.89 13.00 -9.04
CA THR A 153 -18.55 13.33 -8.57
C THR A 153 -18.63 14.39 -7.47
N VAL A 154 -17.95 14.11 -6.36
CA VAL A 154 -17.87 15.00 -5.22
C VAL A 154 -16.43 15.47 -5.07
N ALA A 155 -16.22 16.78 -4.98
CA ALA A 155 -14.91 17.37 -4.72
C ALA A 155 -14.88 18.00 -3.32
N LEU A 156 -13.90 17.58 -2.53
CA LEU A 156 -13.56 18.16 -1.23
C LEU A 156 -12.53 19.28 -1.44
N SER A 157 -12.84 20.47 -0.93
CA SER A 157 -11.92 21.62 -0.92
C SER A 157 -11.83 22.23 0.48
N ASP A 158 -10.91 23.18 0.69
CA ASP A 158 -10.74 23.92 1.95
C ASP A 158 -10.63 23.04 3.21
N TRP A 159 -10.10 21.83 3.06
CA TRP A 159 -9.99 20.88 4.15
C TRP A 159 -8.88 21.31 5.11
N SER A 160 -9.18 21.28 6.40
CA SER A 160 -8.32 21.77 7.50
C SER A 160 -7.15 20.85 7.86
N SER A 161 -7.25 19.54 7.62
CA SER A 161 -6.20 18.57 7.94
C SER A 161 -6.20 17.36 7.00
N GLU A 162 -5.05 16.78 6.71
CA GLU A 162 -4.93 15.53 5.93
C GLU A 162 -5.55 14.35 6.66
N ASN A 163 -5.53 14.36 8.00
CA ASN A 163 -6.20 13.35 8.80
C ASN A 163 -7.73 13.41 8.61
N LEU A 164 -8.29 14.61 8.35
CA LEU A 164 -9.71 14.74 7.96
C LEU A 164 -9.96 14.03 6.63
N LEU A 165 -9.14 14.32 5.62
CA LEU A 165 -9.25 13.67 4.30
C LEU A 165 -9.20 12.15 4.44
N LEU A 166 -8.24 11.62 5.20
CA LEU A 166 -8.16 10.18 5.48
C LEU A 166 -9.42 9.67 6.17
N SER A 167 -9.90 10.34 7.22
CA SER A 167 -11.09 9.90 7.96
C SER A 167 -12.36 9.92 7.11
N LEU A 168 -12.54 10.94 6.27
CA LEU A 168 -13.63 11.03 5.30
C LEU A 168 -13.50 9.92 4.27
N PHE A 169 -12.29 9.68 3.78
CA PHE A 169 -11.99 8.61 2.86
C PHE A 169 -12.30 7.23 3.47
N LEU A 170 -11.89 6.92 4.70
CA LEU A 170 -12.18 5.64 5.36
C LEU A 170 -13.69 5.45 5.57
N ARG A 171 -14.40 6.51 6.00
CA ARG A 171 -15.86 6.49 6.22
C ARG A 171 -16.68 6.38 4.95
N LEU A 172 -16.28 7.05 3.87
CA LEU A 172 -16.97 6.99 2.58
C LEU A 172 -16.87 5.60 1.95
N ASN A 173 -15.88 4.80 2.37
CA ASN A 173 -15.54 3.52 1.75
C ASN A 173 -15.96 2.29 2.58
N THR A 174 -16.89 2.41 3.53
CA THR A 174 -17.55 1.24 4.13
C THR A 174 -18.44 0.54 3.08
N GLY A 175 -17.83 -0.28 2.22
CA GLY A 175 -18.50 -1.08 1.17
C GLY A 175 -17.79 -1.16 -0.19
N SER A 176 -16.74 -0.36 -0.43
CA SER A 176 -15.97 -0.32 -1.70
C SER A 176 -14.49 -0.67 -1.47
N VAL A 177 -13.74 -0.89 -2.56
CA VAL A 177 -12.29 -1.10 -2.51
C VAL A 177 -11.59 0.25 -2.31
N ALA A 178 -11.49 0.69 -1.06
CA ALA A 178 -10.80 1.92 -0.67
C ALA A 178 -9.31 1.87 -1.08
N LEU A 179 -8.64 2.97 -1.43
CA LEU A 179 -7.17 3.11 -1.30
C LEU A 179 -6.63 2.59 0.04
N SER A 180 -5.45 1.97 0.05
CA SER A 180 -4.73 1.67 1.28
C SER A 180 -4.15 2.94 1.94
N PRO A 181 -3.82 2.94 3.24
CA PRO A 181 -3.13 4.06 3.88
C PRO A 181 -1.86 4.49 3.14
N GLN A 182 -1.09 3.54 2.61
CA GLN A 182 0.08 3.81 1.78
C GLN A 182 -0.27 4.46 0.44
N GLU A 183 -1.34 4.00 -0.24
CA GLU A 183 -1.83 4.64 -1.47
C GLU A 183 -2.25 6.09 -1.21
N LEU A 184 -2.89 6.38 -0.07
CA LEU A 184 -3.25 7.75 0.30
C LEU A 184 -2.02 8.59 0.66
N ARG A 185 -1.06 8.03 1.41
CA ARG A 185 0.21 8.70 1.73
C ARG A 185 0.93 9.18 0.47
N GLN A 186 0.98 8.33 -0.56
CA GLN A 186 1.60 8.72 -1.83
C GLN A 186 0.87 9.86 -2.53
N ALA A 187 -0.46 9.86 -2.48
CA ALA A 187 -1.25 10.95 -3.06
C ALA A 187 -1.07 12.27 -2.31
N LEU A 188 -1.02 12.24 -0.97
CA LEU A 188 -0.98 13.44 -0.13
C LEU A 188 0.43 13.98 0.12
N ILE A 189 1.47 13.15 0.01
CA ILE A 189 2.88 13.50 0.26
C ILE A 189 3.70 13.26 -1.02
N PRO A 190 3.45 14.02 -2.10
CA PRO A 190 4.18 13.84 -3.34
C PRO A 190 5.65 14.23 -3.19
N GLY A 191 6.54 13.48 -3.85
CA GLY A 191 7.96 13.81 -3.93
C GLY A 191 8.81 12.66 -4.47
N GLU A 192 10.08 12.94 -4.74
CA GLU A 192 11.00 12.00 -5.39
C GLU A 192 11.28 10.75 -4.53
N PHE A 193 11.33 10.88 -3.20
CA PHE A 193 11.50 9.71 -2.33
C PHE A 193 10.32 8.74 -2.47
N VAL A 194 9.09 9.24 -2.53
CA VAL A 194 7.91 8.37 -2.61
C VAL A 194 7.84 7.68 -3.98
N LYS A 195 8.20 8.38 -5.06
CA LYS A 195 8.34 7.76 -6.39
C LYS A 195 9.41 6.66 -6.40
N TRP A 196 10.56 6.96 -5.81
CA TRP A 196 11.64 5.99 -5.66
C TRP A 196 11.21 4.80 -4.79
N LEU A 197 10.52 5.03 -3.67
CA LEU A 197 10.03 3.99 -2.77
C LEU A 197 9.09 3.01 -3.50
N ASP A 198 8.18 3.56 -4.30
CA ASP A 198 7.25 2.75 -5.10
C ASP A 198 8.01 1.85 -6.10
N GLN A 199 8.98 2.41 -6.80
CA GLN A 199 9.82 1.67 -7.74
C GLN A 199 10.69 0.63 -7.03
N ALA A 200 11.46 1.05 -6.02
CA ALA A 200 12.40 0.22 -5.30
C ALA A 200 11.68 -0.98 -4.66
N SER A 201 10.59 -0.74 -3.93
CA SER A 201 9.81 -1.82 -3.30
C SER A 201 9.26 -2.83 -4.31
N GLY A 202 8.83 -2.34 -5.48
CA GLY A 202 8.37 -3.18 -6.58
C GLY A 202 9.48 -4.04 -7.19
N ASP A 203 10.73 -3.59 -7.15
CA ASP A 203 11.89 -4.27 -7.73
C ASP A 203 12.62 -5.22 -6.75
N LEU A 204 12.33 -5.14 -5.45
CA LEU A 204 12.91 -6.03 -4.44
C LEU A 204 12.39 -7.47 -4.58
N GLN A 205 13.27 -8.38 -5.01
CA GLN A 205 12.95 -9.81 -5.14
C GLN A 205 12.52 -10.45 -3.82
N GLY A 206 13.13 -10.05 -2.70
CA GLY A 206 12.77 -10.55 -1.38
C GLY A 206 11.31 -10.25 -1.01
N LEU A 207 10.82 -9.04 -1.34
CA LEU A 207 9.41 -8.68 -1.12
C LEU A 207 8.47 -9.44 -2.05
N ARG A 208 8.82 -9.58 -3.35
CA ARG A 208 8.03 -10.37 -4.31
C ARG A 208 7.85 -11.81 -3.84
N ARG A 209 8.94 -12.46 -3.39
CA ARG A 209 8.91 -13.82 -2.83
C ARG A 209 8.10 -13.90 -1.53
N LEU A 210 8.30 -12.95 -0.61
CA LEU A 210 7.60 -12.93 0.69
C LEU A 210 6.08 -12.78 0.53
N LEU A 211 5.65 -11.93 -0.40
CA LEU A 211 4.24 -11.67 -0.69
C LEU A 211 3.63 -12.67 -1.69
N ASN A 212 4.45 -13.52 -2.29
CA ASN A 212 4.07 -14.44 -3.36
C ASN A 212 3.42 -13.71 -4.56
N ASN A 213 4.05 -12.62 -4.99
CA ASN A 213 3.62 -11.77 -6.09
C ASN A 213 4.62 -11.83 -7.26
N GLU A 214 4.13 -11.92 -8.50
CA GLU A 214 4.96 -11.82 -9.72
C GLU A 214 5.25 -10.37 -10.12
N HIS A 215 4.38 -9.45 -9.69
CA HIS A 215 4.42 -8.02 -9.97
C HIS A 215 4.35 -7.21 -8.67
N PRO A 216 4.69 -5.91 -8.69
CA PRO A 216 4.50 -5.03 -7.53
C PRO A 216 3.09 -5.13 -6.94
N ASP A 217 2.98 -5.11 -5.62
CA ASP A 217 1.71 -5.37 -4.93
C ASP A 217 0.65 -4.31 -5.27
N ARG A 218 -0.50 -4.73 -5.77
CA ARG A 218 -1.55 -3.80 -6.25
C ARG A 218 -2.06 -2.83 -5.17
N ARG A 219 -1.85 -3.15 -3.90
CA ARG A 219 -2.31 -2.39 -2.72
C ARG A 219 -1.17 -1.67 -2.00
N MET A 220 0.02 -1.68 -2.61
CA MET A 220 1.24 -1.06 -2.08
C MET A 220 1.70 -1.65 -0.75
N ILE A 221 1.41 -2.93 -0.50
CA ILE A 221 1.88 -3.59 0.72
C ILE A 221 3.41 -3.65 0.74
N ASP A 222 4.03 -3.95 -0.40
CA ASP A 222 5.48 -3.89 -0.59
C ASP A 222 6.09 -2.52 -0.25
N ALA A 223 5.50 -1.43 -0.75
CA ALA A 223 5.94 -0.07 -0.48
C ALA A 223 5.76 0.31 1.00
N GLU A 224 4.64 -0.10 1.63
CA GLU A 224 4.44 0.07 3.07
C GLU A 224 5.52 -0.68 3.86
N LEU A 225 5.81 -1.95 3.51
CA LEU A 225 6.81 -2.76 4.21
C LEU A 225 8.22 -2.18 4.08
N LEU A 226 8.61 -1.71 2.90
CA LEU A 226 9.90 -1.04 2.71
C LEU A 226 9.95 0.29 3.49
N LEU A 227 8.87 1.09 3.47
CA LEU A 227 8.81 2.35 4.21
C LEU A 227 8.92 2.12 5.72
N ARG A 228 8.27 1.09 6.26
CA ARG A 228 8.42 0.71 7.67
C ARG A 228 9.87 0.40 8.01
N HIS A 229 10.54 -0.41 7.19
CA HIS A 229 11.94 -0.74 7.40
C HIS A 229 12.82 0.52 7.42
N LEU A 230 12.71 1.35 6.37
CA LEU A 230 13.44 2.62 6.28
C LEU A 230 13.17 3.54 7.47
N SER A 231 11.91 3.60 7.92
CA SER A 231 11.53 4.45 9.05
C SER A 231 12.18 3.99 10.34
N PHE A 232 12.16 2.70 10.66
CA PHE A 232 12.84 2.20 11.85
C PHE A 232 14.36 2.21 11.74
N ALA A 233 14.91 2.07 10.53
CA ALA A 233 16.35 2.08 10.32
C ALA A 233 16.97 3.48 10.35
N SER A 234 16.31 4.47 9.76
CA SER A 234 16.94 5.74 9.39
C SER A 234 16.11 6.98 9.70
N SER A 235 14.90 6.86 10.27
CA SER A 235 14.10 8.05 10.61
C SER A 235 14.79 8.88 11.70
N PRO A 236 14.86 10.22 11.54
CA PRO A 236 15.36 11.09 12.60
C PRO A 236 14.35 11.25 13.74
N TYR A 237 13.08 10.86 13.53
CA TYR A 237 12.02 11.00 14.51
C TYR A 237 11.97 9.81 15.48
N ARG A 238 11.49 10.06 16.69
CA ARG A 238 11.22 9.00 17.67
C ARG A 238 9.84 8.41 17.44
N TYR A 239 9.73 7.10 17.62
CA TYR A 239 8.46 6.41 17.49
C TYR A 239 7.62 6.54 18.76
N SER A 240 6.50 7.27 18.67
CA SER A 240 5.61 7.58 19.80
C SER A 240 4.42 6.63 19.96
N GLY A 241 4.29 5.61 19.09
CA GLY A 241 3.19 4.65 19.14
C GLY A 241 2.06 4.90 18.13
N ASN A 242 2.17 5.94 17.30
CA ASN A 242 1.30 6.14 16.14
C ASN A 242 2.10 5.89 14.86
N LEU A 243 1.87 4.72 14.25
CA LEU A 243 2.57 4.28 13.06
C LEU A 243 2.32 5.20 11.87
N LYS A 244 1.06 5.61 11.64
CA LYS A 244 0.71 6.48 10.52
C LYS A 244 1.53 7.77 10.57
N VAL A 245 1.46 8.47 11.70
CA VAL A 245 2.16 9.75 11.88
C VAL A 245 3.66 9.56 11.66
N PHE A 246 4.23 8.50 12.22
CA PHE A 246 5.65 8.20 12.07
C PHE A 246 6.09 7.94 10.62
N LEU A 247 5.29 7.18 9.84
CA LEU A 247 5.58 6.93 8.43
C LEU A 247 5.40 8.21 7.59
N ASP A 248 4.37 9.01 7.87
CA ASP A 248 4.11 10.28 7.17
C ASP A 248 5.24 11.30 7.41
N GLU A 249 5.68 11.45 8.67
CA GLU A 249 6.80 12.32 9.04
C GLU A 249 8.10 11.87 8.38
N THR A 250 8.35 10.56 8.37
CA THR A 250 9.51 9.98 7.69
C THR A 250 9.47 10.25 6.18
N SER A 251 8.33 10.02 5.52
CA SER A 251 8.18 10.33 4.10
C SER A 251 8.42 11.81 3.77
N ARG A 252 7.91 12.73 4.61
CA ARG A 252 8.16 14.18 4.44
C ARG A 252 9.64 14.51 4.60
N PHE A 253 10.31 13.94 5.61
CA PHE A 253 11.73 14.18 5.85
C PHE A 253 12.58 13.73 4.66
N PHE A 254 12.38 12.52 4.16
CA PHE A 254 13.12 12.02 3.00
C PHE A 254 12.80 12.84 1.74
N ASN A 255 11.55 13.21 1.49
CA ASN A 255 11.20 14.07 0.35
C ASN A 255 11.91 15.44 0.41
N GLN A 256 11.98 16.07 1.59
CA GLN A 256 12.63 17.36 1.77
C GLN A 256 14.16 17.30 1.65
N ASN A 257 14.75 16.13 1.90
CA ASN A 257 16.21 15.95 1.97
C ASN A 257 16.71 14.87 0.99
N TRP A 258 15.97 14.61 -0.09
CA TRP A 258 16.14 13.41 -0.92
C TRP A 258 17.54 13.29 -1.51
N GLU A 259 18.07 14.37 -2.08
CA GLU A 259 19.40 14.41 -2.70
C GLU A 259 20.51 13.95 -1.75
N LYS A 260 20.37 14.19 -0.43
CA LYS A 260 21.38 13.82 0.58
C LYS A 260 21.17 12.41 1.12
N HIS A 261 19.99 11.82 0.95
CA HIS A 261 19.59 10.56 1.58
C HIS A 261 19.31 9.44 0.58
N VAL A 262 19.43 9.69 -0.73
CA VAL A 262 19.23 8.67 -1.77
C VAL A 262 20.17 7.48 -1.61
N ASP A 263 21.45 7.71 -1.32
CA ASP A 263 22.44 6.65 -1.13
C ASP A 263 22.14 5.83 0.12
N LEU A 264 21.78 6.50 1.22
CA LEU A 264 21.36 5.84 2.47
C LEU A 264 20.12 4.97 2.23
N ALA A 265 19.10 5.52 1.59
CA ALA A 265 17.85 4.78 1.31
C ALA A 265 18.09 3.58 0.39
N THR A 266 18.98 3.73 -0.60
CA THR A 266 19.36 2.65 -1.52
C THR A 266 20.13 1.55 -0.80
N GLN A 267 21.07 1.91 0.08
CA GLN A 267 21.78 0.94 0.91
C GLN A 267 20.84 0.19 1.84
N GLU A 268 19.95 0.90 2.55
CA GLU A 268 18.97 0.29 3.45
C GLU A 268 17.99 -0.63 2.70
N ALA A 269 17.58 -0.28 1.47
CA ALA A 269 16.77 -1.16 0.62
C ALA A 269 17.54 -2.43 0.20
N SER A 270 18.84 -2.32 -0.08
CA SER A 270 19.71 -3.46 -0.38
C SER A 270 19.86 -4.38 0.83
N ASP A 271 20.19 -3.82 2.00
CA ASP A 271 20.33 -4.56 3.25
C ASP A 271 19.02 -5.26 3.64
N TYR A 272 17.88 -4.58 3.43
CA TYR A 272 16.56 -5.16 3.62
C TYR A 272 16.30 -6.34 2.68
N ASN A 273 16.66 -6.21 1.40
CA ASN A 273 16.47 -7.30 0.43
C ASN A 273 17.33 -8.53 0.77
N GLU A 274 18.58 -8.33 1.20
CA GLU A 274 19.44 -9.41 1.71
C GLU A 274 18.85 -10.06 2.96
N ALA A 275 18.32 -9.25 3.89
CA ALA A 275 17.65 -9.73 5.09
C ALA A 275 16.43 -10.60 4.77
N LEU A 276 15.60 -10.16 3.81
CA LEU A 276 14.44 -10.90 3.35
C LEU A 276 14.83 -12.22 2.68
N ASN A 277 15.82 -12.20 1.78
CA ASN A 277 16.31 -13.42 1.13
C ASN A 277 16.87 -14.42 2.14
N THR A 278 17.67 -13.96 3.10
CA THR A 278 18.22 -14.80 4.17
C THR A 278 17.11 -15.44 5.00
N GLY A 279 16.12 -14.64 5.45
CA GLY A 279 14.99 -15.17 6.22
C GLY A 279 14.17 -16.21 5.44
N LEU A 280 13.93 -15.96 4.15
CA LEU A 280 13.22 -16.89 3.26
C LEU A 280 14.01 -18.17 2.99
N GLU A 281 15.32 -18.09 2.83
CA GLU A 281 16.19 -19.26 2.62
C GLU A 281 16.31 -20.11 3.87
N MET A 282 16.47 -19.48 5.04
CA MET A 282 16.69 -20.19 6.30
C MET A 282 15.40 -20.78 6.88
N TRP A 283 14.27 -20.08 6.75
CA TRP A 283 13.03 -20.45 7.45
C TRP A 283 11.83 -20.69 6.53
N GLY A 284 11.97 -20.46 5.22
CA GLY A 284 10.93 -20.73 4.23
C GLY A 284 9.59 -20.10 4.60
N THR A 285 8.55 -20.94 4.64
CA THR A 285 7.18 -20.51 4.97
C THR A 285 6.98 -20.08 6.41
N SER A 286 7.95 -20.32 7.31
CA SER A 286 7.88 -19.91 8.72
C SER A 286 8.38 -18.48 8.94
N PHE A 287 9.09 -17.88 7.97
CA PHE A 287 9.64 -16.54 8.11
C PHE A 287 8.52 -15.48 8.26
N ALA A 288 8.67 -14.61 9.27
CA ALA A 288 7.69 -13.60 9.65
C ALA A 288 6.27 -14.17 9.87
N ARG A 289 6.17 -15.41 10.36
CA ARG A 289 4.92 -16.06 10.75
C ARG A 289 4.90 -16.34 12.25
N LYS A 290 3.74 -16.17 12.86
CA LYS A 290 3.54 -16.46 14.27
C LYS A 290 3.46 -17.97 14.46
N TRP A 291 4.19 -18.49 15.45
CA TRP A 291 4.01 -19.85 15.95
C TRP A 291 2.80 -19.92 16.88
N VAL A 292 1.96 -20.93 16.69
CA VAL A 292 0.82 -21.22 17.56
C VAL A 292 0.95 -22.64 18.09
N PRO A 293 1.22 -22.82 19.39
CA PRO A 293 1.04 -24.12 20.03
C PRO A 293 -0.46 -24.42 20.09
N ASP A 294 -0.90 -25.56 19.56
CA ASP A 294 -2.32 -25.94 19.53
C ASP A 294 -2.53 -27.31 20.22
N PRO A 295 -2.98 -27.32 21.48
CA PRO A 295 -3.35 -28.55 22.20
C PRO A 295 -4.69 -29.15 21.75
N ALA A 296 -5.55 -28.40 21.03
CA ALA A 296 -6.93 -28.78 20.76
C ALA A 296 -7.17 -29.30 19.32
N ARG A 297 -6.29 -28.98 18.35
CA ARG A 297 -6.41 -29.42 16.94
C ARG A 297 -5.27 -30.34 16.45
N GLY A 298 -4.43 -30.83 17.35
CA GLY A 298 -3.58 -32.00 17.12
C GLY A 298 -2.21 -31.77 16.49
N ALA A 299 -1.81 -30.54 16.12
CA ALA A 299 -0.42 -30.23 15.77
C ALA A 299 -0.12 -28.72 15.91
N ALA A 300 0.98 -28.41 16.60
CA ALA A 300 1.52 -27.06 16.65
C ALA A 300 2.02 -26.62 15.25
N ARG A 301 1.80 -25.35 14.90
CA ARG A 301 2.06 -24.86 13.54
C ARG A 301 2.35 -23.36 13.47
N PHE A 302 2.95 -22.94 12.38
CA PHE A 302 3.01 -21.53 11.99
C PHE A 302 1.69 -21.09 11.33
N GLU A 303 1.26 -19.87 11.61
CA GLU A 303 0.16 -19.23 10.89
C GLU A 303 0.54 -19.01 9.42
N ARG A 304 -0.43 -19.09 8.51
CA ARG A 304 -0.21 -18.83 7.08
C ARG A 304 -0.03 -17.33 6.79
N ALA A 305 -0.67 -16.49 7.59
CA ALA A 305 -0.72 -15.05 7.44
C ALA A 305 0.62 -14.38 7.76
N LEU A 306 1.11 -13.51 6.86
CA LEU A 306 2.27 -12.66 7.16
C LEU A 306 1.98 -11.81 8.39
N ASN A 307 2.88 -11.88 9.37
CA ASN A 307 2.83 -11.04 10.55
C ASN A 307 3.81 -9.87 10.37
N ARG A 308 3.28 -8.67 10.12
CA ARG A 308 4.09 -7.46 9.85
C ARG A 308 4.95 -7.10 11.05
N ALA A 309 4.43 -7.28 12.26
CA ALA A 309 5.14 -6.98 13.50
C ALA A 309 6.36 -7.88 13.73
N LEU A 310 6.29 -9.15 13.30
CA LEU A 310 7.43 -10.07 13.29
C LEU A 310 8.40 -9.74 12.17
N LEU A 311 7.89 -9.43 10.97
CA LEU A 311 8.72 -9.04 9.84
C LEU A 311 9.62 -7.86 10.18
N ASP A 312 9.07 -6.79 10.78
CA ASP A 312 9.82 -5.59 11.16
C ASP A 312 11.07 -5.95 11.96
N VAL A 313 10.94 -6.88 12.91
CA VAL A 313 11.98 -7.20 13.88
C VAL A 313 12.98 -8.21 13.31
N GLN A 314 12.48 -9.27 12.67
CA GLN A 314 13.31 -10.31 12.06
C GLN A 314 14.12 -9.74 10.90
N ALA A 315 13.48 -9.03 9.97
CA ALA A 315 14.18 -8.42 8.84
C ALA A 315 15.14 -7.32 9.27
N TYR A 316 14.79 -6.49 10.27
CA TYR A 316 15.72 -5.51 10.80
C TYR A 316 16.97 -6.17 11.41
N SER A 317 16.82 -7.26 12.17
CA SER A 317 17.98 -7.98 12.73
C SER A 317 18.87 -8.59 11.64
N LEU A 318 18.26 -9.14 10.58
CA LEU A 318 18.96 -9.76 9.46
C LEU A 318 19.60 -8.75 8.51
N LYS A 319 19.35 -7.45 8.67
CA LYS A 319 20.06 -6.40 7.92
C LYS A 319 21.55 -6.35 8.28
N PHE A 320 21.92 -6.84 9.48
CA PHE A 320 23.31 -6.84 9.96
C PHE A 320 24.05 -8.12 9.51
N PRO A 321 25.21 -8.00 8.83
CA PRO A 321 25.93 -9.17 8.30
C PRO A 321 26.33 -10.20 9.37
N ASN A 322 26.74 -9.76 10.55
CA ASN A 322 27.11 -10.66 11.66
C ASN A 322 25.93 -11.53 12.11
N VAL A 323 24.71 -10.98 12.11
CA VAL A 323 23.50 -11.74 12.43
C VAL A 323 23.17 -12.71 11.32
N ARG A 324 23.30 -12.31 10.04
CA ARG A 324 23.08 -13.23 8.91
C ARG A 324 23.99 -14.44 8.99
N SER A 325 25.30 -14.22 9.16
CA SER A 325 26.27 -15.31 9.27
C SER A 325 25.99 -16.24 10.46
N ALA A 326 25.59 -15.68 11.60
CA ALA A 326 25.26 -16.46 12.79
C ALA A 326 23.98 -17.29 12.61
N VAL A 327 22.92 -16.70 12.03
CA VAL A 327 21.66 -17.41 11.74
C VAL A 327 21.87 -18.51 10.69
N GLN A 328 22.73 -18.29 9.69
CA GLN A 328 23.06 -19.32 8.69
C GLN A 328 23.78 -20.53 9.30
N ALA A 329 24.51 -20.34 10.41
CA ALA A 329 25.21 -21.44 11.08
C ALA A 329 24.26 -22.37 11.84
N ASP A 330 23.18 -21.85 12.42
CA ASP A 330 22.15 -22.66 13.10
C ASP A 330 20.74 -22.07 12.96
N PRO A 331 20.12 -22.20 11.76
CA PRO A 331 18.80 -21.63 11.51
C PRO A 331 17.69 -22.33 12.30
N TYR A 332 17.86 -23.61 12.63
CA TYR A 332 16.88 -24.41 13.36
C TYR A 332 16.89 -24.10 14.85
N GLY A 333 18.06 -23.91 15.47
CA GLY A 333 18.16 -23.47 16.86
C GLY A 333 17.51 -22.11 17.09
N VAL A 334 17.63 -21.18 16.14
CA VAL A 334 16.92 -19.88 16.18
C VAL A 334 15.40 -20.09 16.14
N LEU A 335 14.89 -20.97 15.26
CA LEU A 335 13.46 -21.25 15.19
C LEU A 335 12.92 -21.90 16.46
N ASP A 336 13.65 -22.84 17.05
CA ASP A 336 13.19 -23.52 18.25
C ASP A 336 13.12 -22.56 19.44
N ARG A 337 14.12 -21.68 19.60
CA ARG A 337 14.07 -20.58 20.58
C ARG A 337 12.93 -19.60 20.31
N PHE A 338 12.68 -19.27 19.04
CA PHE A 338 11.54 -18.44 18.65
C PHE A 338 10.19 -19.07 19.01
N LYS A 339 10.03 -20.38 18.83
CA LYS A 339 8.82 -21.11 19.22
C LYS A 339 8.58 -21.00 20.73
N SER A 340 9.63 -21.19 21.55
CA SER A 340 9.54 -20.99 23.01
C SER A 340 9.17 -19.55 23.38
N ALA A 341 9.72 -18.56 22.67
CA ALA A 341 9.33 -17.16 22.88
C ALA A 341 7.84 -16.91 22.59
N CYS A 342 7.25 -17.62 21.63
CA CYS A 342 5.83 -17.57 21.30
C CYS A 342 4.91 -18.24 22.33
N GLU A 343 5.44 -18.84 23.39
CA GLU A 343 4.66 -19.34 24.54
C GLU A 343 4.44 -18.26 25.60
N SER A 344 5.19 -17.16 25.54
CA SER A 344 5.03 -16.03 26.45
C SER A 344 3.85 -15.14 26.05
N ASP A 345 2.86 -15.00 26.96
CA ASP A 345 1.70 -14.12 26.77
C ASP A 345 2.09 -12.68 26.40
N THR A 346 3.16 -12.16 27.01
CA THR A 346 3.65 -10.80 26.78
C THR A 346 4.13 -10.63 25.34
N PHE A 347 4.94 -11.58 24.84
CA PHE A 347 5.43 -11.55 23.47
C PHE A 347 4.28 -11.77 22.47
N VAL A 348 3.41 -12.75 22.72
CA VAL A 348 2.25 -13.05 21.87
C VAL A 348 1.34 -11.84 21.72
N ARG A 349 1.05 -11.11 22.81
CA ARG A 349 0.26 -9.85 22.76
C ARG A 349 0.94 -8.79 21.90
N SER A 350 2.27 -8.65 22.00
CA SER A 350 3.05 -7.67 21.23
C SER A 350 3.05 -7.92 19.72
N ILE A 351 2.83 -9.17 19.28
CA ILE A 351 2.77 -9.57 17.86
C ILE A 351 1.33 -9.85 17.37
N SER A 352 0.31 -9.79 18.25
CA SER A 352 -1.07 -10.18 17.91
C SER A 352 -2.11 -9.09 18.16
N THR A 353 -2.05 -8.35 19.27
CA THR A 353 -3.16 -7.47 19.72
C THR A 353 -2.74 -6.01 19.88
N THR A 354 -1.62 -5.74 20.54
CA THR A 354 -1.16 -4.37 20.84
C THR A 354 0.06 -4.03 20.00
N THR A 355 -0.04 -4.16 18.68
CA THR A 355 1.14 -4.13 17.77
C THR A 355 1.66 -2.73 17.46
N LYS A 356 0.97 -1.66 17.88
CA LYS A 356 1.32 -0.29 17.48
C LYS A 356 2.04 0.51 18.57
N THR A 357 1.97 0.14 19.84
CA THR A 357 2.62 0.95 20.88
C THR A 357 4.14 0.86 20.78
N ALA A 358 4.84 1.94 21.14
CA ALA A 358 6.31 1.93 21.20
C ALA A 358 6.83 0.81 22.12
N GLU A 359 6.16 0.57 23.24
CA GLU A 359 6.48 -0.52 24.16
C GLU A 359 6.34 -1.92 23.53
N ALA A 360 5.34 -2.13 22.68
CA ALA A 360 5.21 -3.40 21.96
C ALA A 360 6.35 -3.60 20.95
N PHE A 361 6.79 -2.53 20.26
CA PHE A 361 7.97 -2.61 19.39
C PHE A 361 9.24 -2.92 20.20
N ILE A 362 9.44 -2.22 21.31
CA ILE A 362 10.59 -2.46 22.21
C ILE A 362 10.59 -3.90 22.74
N THR A 363 9.44 -4.39 23.19
CA THR A 363 9.27 -5.77 23.67
C THR A 363 9.67 -6.77 22.59
N ARG A 364 9.21 -6.58 21.35
CA ARG A 364 9.54 -7.49 20.25
C ARG A 364 11.03 -7.54 19.95
N HIS A 365 11.69 -6.38 19.85
CA HIS A 365 13.14 -6.33 19.61
C HIS A 365 13.92 -6.96 20.77
N ARG A 366 13.51 -6.72 22.02
CA ARG A 366 14.18 -7.32 23.20
C ARG A 366 14.08 -8.84 23.19
N VAL A 367 12.87 -9.38 22.99
CA VAL A 367 12.65 -10.83 22.94
C VAL A 367 13.40 -11.46 21.76
N TRP A 368 13.35 -10.84 20.58
CA TRP A 368 14.07 -11.36 19.42
C TRP A 368 15.60 -11.30 19.58
N SER A 369 16.13 -10.22 20.17
CA SER A 369 17.56 -10.14 20.51
C SER A 369 17.97 -11.22 21.51
N GLN A 370 17.10 -11.57 22.47
CA GLN A 370 17.36 -12.66 23.40
C GLN A 370 17.36 -14.01 22.67
N VAL A 371 16.39 -14.25 21.79
CA VAL A 371 16.35 -15.45 20.93
C VAL A 371 17.68 -15.64 20.19
N LEU A 372 18.16 -14.60 19.50
CA LEU A 372 19.42 -14.65 18.74
C LEU A 372 20.65 -14.84 19.64
N SER A 373 20.69 -14.16 20.80
CA SER A 373 21.81 -14.27 21.74
C SER A 373 21.90 -15.68 22.33
N GLU A 374 20.78 -16.30 22.65
CA GLU A 374 20.72 -17.64 23.25
C GLU A 374 20.93 -18.76 22.23
N SER A 375 20.54 -18.56 20.97
CA SER A 375 20.68 -19.57 19.92
C SER A 375 22.04 -19.51 19.22
N VAL A 376 22.49 -18.33 18.83
CA VAL A 376 23.64 -18.15 17.92
C VAL A 376 24.65 -17.10 18.39
N GLN A 377 24.54 -16.63 19.64
CA GLN A 377 25.44 -15.64 20.24
C GLN A 377 25.59 -14.35 19.42
N ALA A 378 24.56 -13.99 18.66
CA ALA A 378 24.53 -12.78 17.85
C ALA A 378 23.68 -11.69 18.49
N GLY A 379 24.10 -10.45 18.32
CA GLY A 379 23.37 -9.27 18.75
C GLY A 379 23.30 -8.22 17.65
N TYR A 380 22.33 -7.33 17.76
CA TYR A 380 22.13 -6.21 16.86
C TYR A 380 21.64 -4.98 17.63
N PRO A 381 21.94 -3.75 17.16
CA PRO A 381 21.56 -2.55 17.88
C PRO A 381 20.04 -2.31 17.82
N MET A 382 19.47 -1.84 18.92
CA MET A 382 18.09 -1.36 18.95
C MET A 382 17.90 -0.23 17.92
N PRO A 383 16.82 -0.22 17.11
CA PRO A 383 16.49 0.88 16.22
C PRO A 383 16.53 2.23 16.94
N GLU A 384 17.21 3.22 16.34
CA GLU A 384 17.32 4.57 16.91
C GLU A 384 15.96 5.17 17.29
N PRO A 385 14.91 5.11 16.43
CA PRO A 385 13.58 5.64 16.76
C PRO A 385 12.95 5.04 18.03
N LEU A 386 13.41 3.88 18.49
CA LEU A 386 12.88 3.16 19.64
C LEU A 386 13.75 3.30 20.91
N LYS A 387 14.92 3.93 20.83
CA LYS A 387 15.78 4.14 22.01
C LYS A 387 15.12 5.14 22.96
N ARG A 388 14.95 4.73 24.23
CA ARG A 388 14.54 5.64 25.31
C ARG A 388 15.75 6.49 25.71
N SER A 389 15.51 7.78 25.94
CA SER A 389 16.49 8.75 26.46
C SER A 389 16.96 8.37 27.86
#